data_AF-A0A098MB71-F1
#
_entry.id   AF-A0A098MB71-F1
#
_cell.length_a   1.000
_cell.length_b   1.000
_cell.length_c   1.000
_cell.angle_alpha   90.00
_cell.angle_beta   90.00
_cell.angle_gamma   90.00
#
_symmetry.space_group_name_H-M   'P 1'
#
loop_
_entity.id
_entity.type
_entity.pdbx_description
1 polymer ?
#
loop_
_entity_poly.entity_id
_entity_poly.type
_entity_poly.pdbx_seq_one_letter_code
_entity_poly.pdbx_strand_id
1 'polypeptide(L)'
;MTLQPVDEIIHVIKQRLASGLRHYIDRTSLIHDPEHQFDELFFLHVILTRYSRELNDLLLPKGLDQLKLRRNALEIMLKKDMDDKVSELHQLGIYDRSQILFSYLGLQYYRKIVSEVEFDISPKFEAELNRVIHKVKGYSLIYDYMVNFFCEKLGIDVKQPLSVQNIIGSRVDEIYVNTHFFLVESDYFTKEIRTNNIDSLIQDCEYALHSNLGDLVAELYWGLNYFNYDGEVMHALGEYIHQAYNNGVWNYPYAQERQWQHSQYSTIAALLEHLKTRCVLDG
;
A
#
# COMPACT_ATOMS: atom_id res chain seq x y z
N MET A 1 26.30 22.36 3.56
CA MET A 1 25.90 20.97 3.86
C MET A 1 27.03 20.05 3.46
N THR A 2 27.61 19.33 4.42
CA THR A 2 28.54 18.22 4.14
C THR A 2 27.70 16.98 3.87
N LEU A 3 27.71 16.47 2.64
CA LEU A 3 27.10 15.20 2.28
C LEU A 3 27.75 14.11 3.14
N GLN A 4 26.95 13.39 3.94
CA GLN A 4 27.44 12.20 4.62
C GLN A 4 27.84 11.15 3.57
N PRO A 5 28.91 10.37 3.79
CA PRO A 5 29.25 9.24 2.94
C PRO A 5 28.03 8.31 2.76
N VAL A 6 27.82 7.81 1.53
CA VAL A 6 26.68 6.94 1.19
C VAL A 6 26.59 5.71 2.13
N ASP A 7 27.73 5.15 2.52
CA ASP A 7 27.83 4.03 3.46
C ASP A 7 27.28 4.35 4.86
N GLU A 8 27.48 5.58 5.35
CA GLU A 8 26.95 6.01 6.64
C GLU A 8 25.42 6.10 6.59
N ILE A 9 24.86 6.57 5.48
CA ILE A 9 23.40 6.67 5.26
C ILE A 9 22.79 5.26 5.19
N ILE A 10 23.39 4.34 4.43
CA ILE A 10 22.91 2.96 4.31
C ILE A 10 22.92 2.25 5.68
N HIS A 11 24.00 2.42 6.45
CA HIS A 11 24.10 1.84 7.78
C HIS A 11 22.98 2.34 8.71
N VAL A 12 22.72 3.66 8.72
CA VAL A 12 21.65 4.26 9.52
C VAL A 12 20.27 3.75 9.07
N ILE A 13 20.01 3.68 7.76
CA ILE A 13 18.75 3.14 7.23
C ILE A 13 18.54 1.69 7.69
N LYS A 14 19.55 0.82 7.58
CA LYS A 14 19.48 -0.57 8.05
C LYS A 14 19.16 -0.67 9.53
N GLN A 15 19.84 0.13 10.37
CA GLN A 15 19.57 0.14 11.81
C GLN A 15 18.12 0.54 12.13
N ARG A 16 17.62 1.61 11.49
CA ARG A 16 16.27 2.13 11.70
C ARG A 16 15.21 1.14 11.21
N LEU A 17 15.40 0.56 10.03
CA LEU A 17 14.53 -0.48 9.49
C LEU A 17 14.46 -1.70 10.42
N ALA A 18 15.61 -2.20 10.88
CA ALA A 18 15.65 -3.33 11.79
C ALA A 18 14.93 -3.02 13.11
N SER A 19 15.07 -1.79 13.62
CA SER A 19 14.34 -1.34 14.81
C SER A 19 12.83 -1.24 14.56
N GLY A 20 12.42 -0.67 13.42
CA GLY A 20 11.01 -0.51 13.06
C GLY A 20 10.31 -1.84 12.82
N LEU A 21 10.96 -2.77 12.14
CA LEU A 21 10.46 -4.13 11.93
C LEU A 21 10.34 -4.89 13.25
N ARG A 22 11.31 -4.78 14.16
CA ARG A 22 11.19 -5.37 15.51
C ARG A 22 10.02 -4.79 16.28
N HIS A 23 9.88 -3.46 16.27
CA HIS A 23 8.75 -2.80 16.92
C HIS A 23 7.40 -3.26 16.37
N TYR A 24 7.30 -3.42 15.05
CA TYR A 24 6.12 -4.00 14.40
C TYR A 24 5.87 -5.46 14.79
N ILE A 25 6.92 -6.30 14.81
CA ILE A 25 6.85 -7.71 15.23
C ILE A 25 6.43 -7.84 16.71
N ASP A 26 6.91 -6.95 17.58
CA ASP A 26 6.56 -6.98 19.01
C ASP A 26 5.11 -6.49 19.24
N ARG A 27 4.53 -5.76 18.27
CA ARG A 27 3.15 -5.24 18.32
C ARG A 27 2.14 -6.03 17.47
N THR A 28 2.57 -7.06 16.74
CA THR A 28 1.69 -7.86 15.87
C THR A 28 0.79 -8.78 16.69
N SER A 29 -0.24 -8.22 17.32
CA SER A 29 -1.37 -8.99 17.88
C SER A 29 -2.61 -8.17 18.27
N LEU A 30 -2.69 -6.85 17.99
CA LEU A 30 -3.72 -5.99 18.59
C LEU A 30 -4.70 -5.33 17.61
N ILE A 31 -4.51 -5.49 16.30
CA ILE A 31 -5.40 -4.90 15.29
C ILE A 31 -6.57 -5.85 15.05
N HIS A 32 -7.74 -5.48 15.57
CA HIS A 32 -9.00 -6.24 15.42
C HIS A 32 -9.94 -5.68 14.36
N ASP A 33 -9.65 -4.48 13.83
CA ASP A 33 -10.49 -3.83 12.82
C ASP A 33 -10.15 -4.35 11.41
N PRO A 34 -11.13 -4.88 10.65
CA PRO A 34 -10.89 -5.44 9.32
C PRO A 34 -10.22 -4.49 8.32
N GLU A 35 -10.53 -3.18 8.33
CA GLU A 35 -9.91 -2.23 7.40
C GLU A 35 -8.40 -2.15 7.59
N HIS A 36 -7.94 -2.10 8.84
CA HIS A 36 -6.52 -2.08 9.18
C HIS A 36 -5.85 -3.42 8.89
N GLN A 37 -6.57 -4.53 9.07
CA GLN A 37 -6.07 -5.87 8.75
C GLN A 37 -5.86 -6.06 7.25
N PHE A 38 -6.69 -5.43 6.41
CA PHE A 38 -6.48 -5.40 4.97
C PHE A 38 -5.17 -4.70 4.60
N ASP A 39 -4.98 -3.46 5.06
CA ASP A 39 -3.76 -2.69 4.80
C ASP A 39 -2.51 -3.48 5.28
N GLU A 40 -2.60 -4.14 6.44
CA GLU A 40 -1.54 -4.99 6.99
C GLU A 40 -1.26 -6.24 6.13
N LEU A 41 -2.29 -6.93 5.64
CA LEU A 41 -2.13 -8.11 4.77
C LEU A 41 -1.35 -7.75 3.50
N PHE A 42 -1.74 -6.65 2.85
CA PHE A 42 -1.08 -6.17 1.63
C PHE A 42 0.36 -5.75 1.91
N PHE A 43 0.59 -4.95 2.96
CA PHE A 43 1.94 -4.57 3.40
C PHE A 43 2.84 -5.79 3.62
N LEU A 44 2.39 -6.75 4.43
CA LEU A 44 3.16 -7.95 4.75
C LEU A 44 3.50 -8.75 3.52
N HIS A 45 2.54 -8.89 2.61
CA HIS A 45 2.80 -9.59 1.37
C HIS A 45 3.90 -8.89 0.55
N VAL A 46 3.78 -7.57 0.33
CA VAL A 46 4.74 -6.79 -0.44
C VAL A 46 6.14 -6.98 0.13
N ILE A 47 6.33 -6.78 1.44
CA ILE A 47 7.67 -6.88 2.01
C ILE A 47 8.25 -8.30 1.95
N LEU A 48 7.42 -9.32 2.18
CA LEU A 48 7.86 -10.71 2.18
C LEU A 48 8.21 -11.25 0.79
N THR A 49 7.61 -10.69 -0.26
CA THR A 49 7.85 -11.13 -1.65
C THR A 49 8.90 -10.27 -2.34
N ARG A 50 8.77 -8.94 -2.29
CA ARG A 50 9.62 -8.01 -3.04
C ARG A 50 10.97 -7.75 -2.38
N TYR A 51 11.02 -7.75 -1.04
CA TYR A 51 12.22 -7.40 -0.25
C TYR A 51 12.77 -8.59 0.55
N SER A 52 12.52 -9.82 0.09
CA SER A 52 12.94 -11.01 0.83
C SER A 52 14.44 -11.01 1.13
N ARG A 53 15.28 -10.58 0.19
CA ARG A 53 16.73 -10.43 0.40
C ARG A 53 17.04 -9.43 1.51
N GLU A 54 16.54 -8.21 1.40
CA GLU A 54 16.79 -7.13 2.37
C GLU A 54 16.25 -7.50 3.75
N LEU A 55 15.10 -8.17 3.83
CA LEU A 55 14.56 -8.66 5.09
C LEU A 55 15.45 -9.74 5.74
N ASN A 56 16.05 -10.65 4.96
CA ASN A 56 17.00 -11.64 5.49
C ASN A 56 18.27 -11.00 6.07
N ASP A 57 18.69 -9.85 5.53
CA ASP A 57 19.84 -9.11 6.06
C ASP A 57 19.51 -8.36 7.36
N LEU A 58 18.24 -7.98 7.55
CA LEU A 58 17.79 -7.14 8.68
C LEU A 58 17.24 -7.93 9.85
N LEU A 59 16.64 -9.10 9.60
CA LEU A 59 15.92 -9.89 10.59
C LEU A 59 16.54 -11.28 10.80
N LEU A 60 16.50 -11.74 12.04
CA LEU A 60 16.77 -13.15 12.35
C LEU A 60 15.68 -14.05 11.75
N PRO A 61 15.97 -15.33 11.46
CA PRO A 61 14.99 -16.26 10.89
C PRO A 61 13.64 -16.30 11.64
N LYS A 62 13.67 -16.25 12.98
CA LYS A 62 12.47 -16.21 13.81
C LYS A 62 11.56 -15.00 13.52
N GLY A 63 12.14 -13.83 13.24
CA GLY A 63 11.38 -12.64 12.90
C GLY A 63 10.69 -12.77 11.55
N LEU A 64 11.38 -13.32 10.54
CA LEU A 64 10.79 -13.61 9.24
C LEU A 64 9.63 -14.60 9.34
N ASP A 65 9.78 -15.64 10.15
CA ASP A 65 8.72 -16.63 10.37
C ASP A 65 7.49 -16.01 11.05
N GLN A 66 7.69 -15.08 11.99
CA GLN A 66 6.59 -14.34 12.62
C GLN A 66 5.80 -13.50 11.60
N LEU A 67 6.49 -12.79 10.69
CA LEU A 67 5.84 -12.03 9.62
C LEU A 67 5.02 -12.94 8.69
N LYS A 68 5.58 -14.09 8.29
CA LYS A 68 4.88 -15.08 7.43
C LYS A 68 3.65 -15.66 8.13
N LEU A 69 3.78 -16.03 9.40
CA LEU A 69 2.68 -16.54 10.21
C LEU A 69 1.57 -15.51 10.35
N ARG A 70 1.92 -14.23 10.60
CA ARG A 70 0.95 -13.14 10.67
C ARG A 70 0.19 -12.96 9.37
N ARG A 71 0.90 -12.90 8.23
CA ARG A 71 0.28 -12.77 6.90
C ARG A 71 -0.73 -13.89 6.65
N ASN A 72 -0.32 -15.14 6.90
CA ASN A 72 -1.19 -16.31 6.68
C ASN A 72 -2.41 -16.29 7.62
N ALA A 73 -2.23 -15.88 8.88
CA ALA A 73 -3.33 -15.74 9.83
C ALA A 73 -4.34 -14.66 9.39
N LEU A 74 -3.85 -13.50 8.96
CA LEU A 74 -4.68 -12.42 8.43
C LEU A 74 -5.49 -12.85 7.23
N GLU A 75 -4.87 -13.55 6.27
CA GLU A 75 -5.57 -14.04 5.08
C GLU A 75 -6.73 -14.97 5.43
N ILE A 76 -6.52 -15.91 6.37
CA ILE A 76 -7.58 -16.83 6.84
C ILE A 76 -8.70 -16.07 7.54
N MET A 77 -8.35 -15.13 8.44
CA MET A 77 -9.31 -14.33 9.19
C MET A 77 -10.15 -13.46 8.25
N LEU A 78 -9.51 -12.67 7.39
CA LEU A 78 -10.18 -11.77 6.44
C LEU A 78 -11.06 -12.54 5.47
N LYS A 79 -10.64 -13.72 5.01
CA LYS A 79 -11.48 -14.57 4.16
C LYS A 79 -12.79 -14.93 4.87
N LYS A 80 -12.70 -15.45 6.10
CA LYS A 80 -13.87 -15.83 6.86
C LYS A 80 -14.78 -14.61 7.11
N ASP A 81 -14.21 -13.52 7.61
CA ASP A 81 -14.96 -12.33 7.97
C ASP A 81 -15.66 -11.70 6.75
N MET A 82 -15.00 -11.69 5.58
CA MET A 82 -15.63 -11.18 4.37
C MET A 82 -16.71 -12.10 3.82
N ASP A 83 -16.52 -13.42 3.85
CA ASP A 83 -17.56 -14.37 3.42
C ASP A 83 -18.84 -14.20 4.27
N ASP A 84 -18.68 -14.04 5.59
CA ASP A 84 -19.77 -13.78 6.52
C ASP A 84 -20.46 -12.42 6.21
N LYS A 85 -19.68 -11.34 6.09
CA LYS A 85 -20.21 -9.99 5.78
C LYS A 85 -20.92 -9.92 4.43
N VAL A 86 -20.40 -10.60 3.40
CA VAL A 86 -21.02 -10.65 2.07
C VAL A 86 -22.39 -11.33 2.13
N SER A 87 -22.56 -12.34 2.98
CA SER A 87 -23.85 -13.02 3.17
C SER A 87 -24.93 -12.10 3.78
N GLU A 88 -24.52 -11.11 4.58
CA GLU A 88 -25.38 -10.17 5.30
C GLU A 88 -25.57 -8.81 4.61
N LEU A 89 -24.93 -8.58 3.46
CA LEU A 89 -24.93 -7.29 2.72
C LEU A 89 -26.32 -6.64 2.58
N HIS A 90 -27.34 -7.46 2.37
CA HIS A 90 -28.72 -7.00 2.13
C HIS A 90 -29.34 -6.26 3.32
N GLN A 91 -28.79 -6.38 4.53
CA GLN A 91 -29.26 -5.73 5.75
C GLN A 91 -28.62 -4.36 6.01
N LEU A 92 -27.56 -4.02 5.27
CA LEU A 92 -26.72 -2.85 5.54
C LEU A 92 -27.11 -1.61 4.71
N GLY A 93 -26.66 -0.44 5.14
CA GLY A 93 -26.76 0.81 4.38
C GLY A 93 -25.88 0.79 3.12
N ILE A 94 -26.13 1.70 2.18
CA ILE A 94 -25.44 1.68 0.88
C ILE A 94 -23.91 1.89 1.00
N TYR A 95 -23.48 2.73 1.93
CA TYR A 95 -22.06 3.02 2.16
C TYR A 95 -21.32 1.86 2.83
N ASP A 96 -21.94 1.19 3.81
CA ASP A 96 -21.34 0.00 4.43
C ASP A 96 -21.21 -1.13 3.41
N ARG A 97 -22.22 -1.29 2.54
CA ARG A 97 -22.13 -2.23 1.41
C ARG A 97 -20.97 -1.90 0.49
N SER A 98 -20.74 -0.62 0.16
CA SER A 98 -19.64 -0.24 -0.73
C SER A 98 -18.28 -0.56 -0.10
N GLN A 99 -18.09 -0.33 1.19
CA GLN A 99 -16.83 -0.67 1.88
C GLN A 99 -16.58 -2.17 1.96
N ILE A 100 -17.63 -2.97 2.23
CA ILE A 100 -17.52 -4.44 2.25
C ILE A 100 -17.20 -4.98 0.87
N LEU A 101 -17.89 -4.50 -0.17
CA LEU A 101 -17.65 -4.92 -1.54
C LEU A 101 -16.25 -4.53 -2.02
N PHE A 102 -15.79 -3.32 -1.71
CA PHE A 102 -14.42 -2.88 -1.98
C PHE A 102 -13.39 -3.82 -1.34
N SER A 103 -13.55 -4.08 -0.04
CA SER A 103 -12.65 -4.94 0.73
C SER A 103 -12.65 -6.38 0.21
N TYR A 104 -13.82 -6.91 -0.13
CA TYR A 104 -13.95 -8.24 -0.71
C TYR A 104 -13.28 -8.33 -2.08
N LEU A 105 -13.52 -7.37 -2.98
CA LEU A 105 -12.83 -7.31 -4.28
C LEU A 105 -11.31 -7.25 -4.11
N GLY A 106 -10.82 -6.42 -3.19
CA GLY A 106 -9.40 -6.36 -2.84
C GLY A 106 -8.85 -7.71 -2.37
N LEU A 107 -9.58 -8.43 -1.50
CA LEU A 107 -9.18 -9.77 -1.05
C LEU A 107 -9.11 -10.78 -2.19
N GLN A 108 -10.10 -10.76 -3.09
CA GLN A 108 -10.13 -11.72 -4.20
C GLN A 108 -9.04 -11.41 -5.22
N TYR A 109 -8.75 -10.13 -5.46
CA TYR A 109 -7.60 -9.72 -6.25
C TYR A 109 -6.29 -10.20 -5.63
N TYR A 110 -6.10 -10.01 -4.31
CA TYR A 110 -4.97 -10.57 -3.58
C TYR A 110 -4.86 -12.09 -3.80
N ARG A 111 -5.94 -12.86 -3.56
CA ARG A 111 -5.93 -14.32 -3.65
C ARG A 111 -5.66 -14.83 -5.06
N LYS A 112 -6.18 -14.13 -6.08
CA LYS A 112 -5.87 -14.42 -7.49
C LYS A 112 -4.37 -14.35 -7.75
N ILE A 113 -3.66 -13.42 -7.11
CA ILE A 113 -2.25 -13.20 -7.39
C ILE A 113 -1.34 -14.08 -6.53
N VAL A 114 -1.70 -14.31 -5.27
CA VAL A 114 -0.89 -15.13 -4.36
C VAL A 114 -1.05 -16.63 -4.61
N SER A 115 -2.26 -17.07 -4.95
CA SER A 115 -2.61 -18.49 -4.98
C SER A 115 -3.18 -18.95 -6.33
N GLU A 116 -3.18 -18.09 -7.36
CA GLU A 116 -3.77 -18.37 -8.69
C GLU A 116 -5.22 -18.89 -8.62
N VAL A 117 -5.94 -18.51 -7.57
CA VAL A 117 -7.33 -18.92 -7.37
C VAL A 117 -8.22 -18.10 -8.29
N GLU A 118 -8.98 -18.77 -9.15
CA GLU A 118 -10.01 -18.11 -9.94
C GLU A 118 -11.14 -17.61 -9.03
N PHE A 119 -11.56 -16.37 -9.28
CA PHE A 119 -12.68 -15.76 -8.58
C PHE A 119 -13.96 -16.05 -9.36
N ASP A 120 -14.79 -16.96 -8.84
CA ASP A 120 -16.10 -17.24 -9.42
C ASP A 120 -17.12 -16.18 -8.95
N ILE A 121 -17.75 -15.52 -9.92
CA ILE A 121 -18.66 -14.42 -9.69
C ILE A 121 -20.08 -14.93 -9.88
N SER A 122 -20.80 -15.07 -8.77
CA SER A 122 -22.23 -15.37 -8.87
C SER A 122 -22.97 -14.20 -9.54
N PRO A 123 -23.98 -14.47 -10.39
CA PRO A 123 -24.80 -13.42 -11.00
C PRO A 123 -25.47 -12.48 -9.97
N LYS A 124 -25.75 -13.01 -8.77
CA LYS A 124 -26.31 -12.23 -7.65
C LYS A 124 -25.30 -11.23 -7.11
N PHE A 125 -24.04 -11.64 -6.95
CA PHE A 125 -22.97 -10.76 -6.48
C PHE A 125 -22.71 -9.65 -7.51
N GLU A 126 -22.61 -10.00 -8.79
CA GLU A 126 -22.40 -9.05 -9.87
C GLU A 126 -23.51 -8.00 -9.97
N ALA A 127 -24.77 -8.43 -9.84
CA ALA A 127 -25.92 -7.53 -9.85
C ALA A 127 -25.89 -6.56 -8.66
N GLU A 128 -25.56 -7.04 -7.46
CA GLU A 128 -25.46 -6.18 -6.27
C GLU A 128 -24.27 -5.21 -6.37
N LEU A 129 -23.12 -5.68 -6.86
CA LEU A 129 -21.94 -4.86 -7.10
C LEU A 129 -22.24 -3.72 -8.06
N ASN A 130 -22.82 -4.02 -9.22
CA ASN A 130 -23.25 -3.01 -10.21
C ASN A 130 -24.24 -2.01 -9.60
N ARG A 131 -25.19 -2.47 -8.78
CA ARG A 131 -26.15 -1.61 -8.09
C ARG A 131 -25.47 -0.64 -7.12
N VAL A 132 -24.50 -1.13 -6.33
CA VAL A 132 -23.78 -0.33 -5.33
C VAL A 132 -22.85 0.67 -6.00
N ILE A 133 -22.02 0.24 -6.96
CA ILE A 133 -21.12 1.12 -7.73
C ILE A 133 -21.89 2.28 -8.33
N HIS A 134 -23.02 2.01 -8.97
CA HIS A 134 -23.83 3.06 -9.60
C HIS A 134 -24.39 4.08 -8.58
N LYS A 135 -24.64 3.66 -7.33
CA LYS A 135 -25.20 4.51 -6.28
C LYS A 135 -24.15 5.37 -5.57
N VAL A 136 -22.92 4.89 -5.42
CA VAL A 136 -21.85 5.60 -4.70
C VAL A 136 -20.85 6.27 -5.64
N LYS A 137 -21.00 6.08 -6.95
CA LYS A 137 -20.21 6.72 -7.99
C LYS A 137 -20.06 8.24 -7.77
N GLY A 138 -18.82 8.71 -7.83
CA GLY A 138 -18.42 10.10 -7.62
C GLY A 138 -18.24 10.48 -6.15
N TYR A 139 -18.44 9.56 -5.21
CA TYR A 139 -18.25 9.83 -3.77
C TYR A 139 -16.79 9.96 -3.37
N SER A 140 -15.91 9.12 -3.94
CA SER A 140 -14.47 9.15 -3.69
C SER A 140 -13.74 8.73 -4.96
N LEU A 141 -12.81 9.60 -5.41
CA LEU A 141 -11.98 9.35 -6.59
C LEU A 141 -11.15 8.05 -6.41
N ILE A 142 -10.56 7.85 -5.24
CA ILE A 142 -9.78 6.65 -4.90
C ILE A 142 -10.66 5.40 -4.95
N TYR A 143 -11.84 5.44 -4.33
CA TYR A 143 -12.78 4.31 -4.37
C TYR A 143 -13.16 3.94 -5.80
N ASP A 144 -13.59 4.91 -6.59
CA ASP A 144 -14.05 4.68 -7.96
C ASP A 144 -12.93 4.14 -8.85
N TYR A 145 -11.71 4.69 -8.72
CA TYR A 145 -10.53 4.20 -9.42
C TYR A 145 -10.25 2.73 -9.06
N MET A 146 -10.21 2.42 -7.77
CA MET A 146 -9.83 1.09 -7.28
C MET A 146 -10.86 0.00 -7.54
N VAL A 147 -12.15 0.30 -7.42
CA VAL A 147 -13.18 -0.68 -7.76
C VAL A 147 -13.17 -1.00 -9.24
N ASN A 148 -13.00 0.01 -10.11
CA ASN A 148 -12.86 -0.24 -11.54
C ASN A 148 -11.64 -1.11 -11.84
N PHE A 149 -10.50 -0.81 -11.21
CA PHE A 149 -9.29 -1.61 -11.33
C PHE A 149 -9.51 -3.07 -10.90
N PHE A 150 -10.06 -3.31 -9.71
CA PHE A 150 -10.31 -4.67 -9.23
C PHE A 150 -11.28 -5.42 -10.14
N CYS A 151 -12.35 -4.78 -10.59
CA CYS A 151 -13.31 -5.39 -11.49
C CYS A 151 -12.66 -5.80 -12.81
N GLU A 152 -11.86 -4.92 -13.42
CA GLU A 152 -11.10 -5.25 -14.64
C GLU A 152 -10.17 -6.45 -14.41
N LYS A 153 -9.36 -6.42 -13.34
CA LYS A 153 -8.40 -7.50 -13.05
C LYS A 153 -9.07 -8.82 -12.68
N LEU A 154 -10.27 -8.79 -12.12
CA LEU A 154 -11.05 -9.97 -11.79
C LEU A 154 -11.97 -10.43 -12.93
N GLY A 155 -12.04 -9.69 -14.05
CA GLY A 155 -12.89 -10.03 -15.20
C GLY A 155 -14.38 -9.81 -14.95
N ILE A 156 -14.74 -8.85 -14.09
CA ILE A 156 -16.12 -8.49 -13.77
C ILE A 156 -16.61 -7.42 -14.74
N ASP A 157 -17.73 -7.67 -15.43
CA ASP A 157 -18.34 -6.67 -16.29
C ASP A 157 -19.12 -5.63 -15.45
N VAL A 158 -18.56 -4.42 -15.36
CA VAL A 158 -19.21 -3.29 -14.70
C VAL A 158 -19.90 -2.46 -15.76
N LYS A 159 -21.23 -2.35 -15.66
CA LYS A 159 -22.01 -1.56 -16.61
C LYS A 159 -21.73 -0.07 -16.41
N GLN A 160 -21.13 0.55 -17.43
CA GLN A 160 -20.75 1.97 -17.47
C GLN A 160 -19.68 2.34 -16.43
N PRO A 161 -18.43 1.85 -16.61
CA PRO A 161 -17.32 2.31 -15.78
C PRO A 161 -17.26 3.84 -15.86
N LEU A 162 -17.08 4.48 -14.71
CA LEU A 162 -16.78 5.90 -14.68
C LEU A 162 -15.52 6.15 -15.49
N SER A 163 -15.59 7.11 -16.42
CA SER A 163 -14.34 7.77 -16.82
C SER A 163 -13.81 8.48 -15.59
N VAL A 164 -12.76 7.93 -14.98
CA VAL A 164 -12.06 8.50 -13.81
C VAL A 164 -11.66 9.96 -14.09
N GLN A 165 -11.46 10.30 -15.37
CA GLN A 165 -11.13 11.65 -15.84
C GLN A 165 -12.21 12.71 -15.55
N ASN A 166 -13.43 12.33 -15.18
CA ASN A 166 -14.54 13.26 -14.94
C ASN A 166 -14.87 13.47 -13.45
N ILE A 167 -14.14 12.85 -12.52
CA ILE A 167 -14.35 13.00 -11.07
C ILE A 167 -13.35 14.03 -10.55
N ILE A 168 -13.86 15.10 -9.95
CA ILE A 168 -13.03 16.11 -9.28
C ILE A 168 -12.70 15.58 -7.88
N GLY A 169 -11.51 14.99 -7.72
CA GLY A 169 -10.95 14.64 -6.42
C GLY A 169 -10.25 15.83 -5.76
N SER A 170 -9.83 15.66 -4.50
CA SER A 170 -8.85 16.59 -3.92
C SER A 170 -7.48 16.39 -4.58
N ARG A 171 -6.57 17.36 -4.46
CA ARG A 171 -5.19 17.18 -4.93
C ARG A 171 -4.52 15.96 -4.27
N VAL A 172 -4.86 15.67 -3.01
CA VAL A 172 -4.42 14.46 -2.31
C VAL A 172 -4.92 13.21 -3.01
N ASP A 173 -6.20 13.15 -3.39
CA ASP A 173 -6.76 12.00 -4.10
C ASP A 173 -6.15 11.82 -5.50
N GLU A 174 -5.91 12.93 -6.22
CA GLU A 174 -5.24 12.89 -7.53
C GLU A 174 -3.84 12.34 -7.41
N ILE A 175 -3.05 12.84 -6.45
CA ILE A 175 -1.71 12.31 -6.22
C ILE A 175 -1.83 10.85 -5.81
N TYR A 176 -2.74 10.50 -4.90
CA TYR A 176 -2.94 9.10 -4.52
C TYR A 176 -3.28 8.21 -5.69
N VAL A 177 -4.09 8.64 -6.66
CA VAL A 177 -4.39 7.87 -7.87
C VAL A 177 -3.16 7.78 -8.78
N ASN A 178 -2.41 8.88 -8.95
CA ASN A 178 -1.20 8.95 -9.78
C ASN A 178 -0.03 8.15 -9.20
N THR A 179 0.10 8.14 -7.87
CA THR A 179 1.02 7.31 -7.12
C THR A 179 0.44 5.92 -6.89
N HIS A 180 -0.88 5.71 -6.96
CA HIS A 180 -1.46 4.38 -6.89
C HIS A 180 -0.99 3.51 -8.05
N PHE A 181 -0.60 4.07 -9.20
CA PHE A 181 0.05 3.29 -10.25
C PHE A 181 1.29 2.50 -9.76
N PHE A 182 1.96 2.96 -8.69
CA PHE A 182 3.01 2.23 -7.96
C PHE A 182 2.52 1.14 -6.99
N LEU A 183 1.22 1.01 -6.85
CA LEU A 183 0.57 -0.06 -6.13
C LEU A 183 -0.14 -0.98 -7.14
N VAL A 184 -0.91 -0.46 -8.08
CA VAL A 184 -1.73 -1.27 -9.01
C VAL A 184 -1.09 -1.65 -10.35
N GLU A 185 -0.16 -0.87 -10.91
CA GLU A 185 0.49 -1.22 -12.19
C GLU A 185 1.93 -1.70 -12.04
N SER A 186 2.60 -1.45 -10.91
CA SER A 186 3.81 -2.20 -10.58
C SER A 186 3.34 -3.49 -9.94
N ASP A 187 2.59 -4.29 -10.71
CA ASP A 187 2.04 -5.60 -10.36
C ASP A 187 2.09 -5.84 -8.85
N TYR A 188 1.13 -5.28 -8.08
CA TYR A 188 1.04 -5.09 -6.59
C TYR A 188 1.73 -6.16 -5.71
N PHE A 189 2.05 -7.32 -6.26
CA PHE A 189 2.61 -8.47 -5.60
C PHE A 189 4.02 -8.89 -6.05
N THR A 190 4.49 -8.67 -7.28
CA THR A 190 5.75 -9.33 -7.74
C THR A 190 6.46 -8.81 -8.99
N LYS A 191 5.90 -7.88 -9.78
CA LYS A 191 6.49 -7.52 -11.09
C LYS A 191 6.58 -6.00 -11.30
N GLU A 192 7.43 -5.63 -12.24
CA GLU A 192 7.94 -4.27 -12.42
C GLU A 192 7.04 -3.44 -13.36
N ILE A 193 6.61 -2.23 -12.96
CA ILE A 193 6.06 -1.25 -13.92
C ILE A 193 7.13 -0.94 -14.96
N ARG A 194 6.68 -0.88 -16.22
CA ARG A 194 7.48 -0.40 -17.35
C ARG A 194 7.18 1.05 -17.72
N THR A 195 6.08 1.61 -17.25
CA THR A 195 5.66 2.98 -17.57
C THR A 195 6.39 3.95 -16.66
N ASN A 196 7.39 4.66 -17.19
CA ASN A 196 8.11 5.70 -16.47
C ASN A 196 7.21 6.95 -16.31
N ASN A 197 6.92 7.35 -15.08
CA ASN A 197 6.13 8.53 -14.73
C ASN A 197 6.87 9.52 -13.80
N ILE A 198 8.21 9.48 -13.76
CA ILE A 198 9.06 10.27 -12.85
C ILE A 198 8.68 11.76 -12.82
N ASP A 199 8.47 12.38 -13.99
CA ASP A 199 8.17 13.82 -14.08
C ASP A 199 6.90 14.21 -13.30
N SER A 200 5.87 13.35 -13.33
CA SER A 200 4.64 13.57 -12.57
C SER A 200 4.90 13.45 -11.08
N LEU A 201 5.71 12.48 -10.65
CA LEU A 201 6.02 12.27 -9.24
C LEU A 201 6.80 13.43 -8.65
N ILE A 202 7.75 13.97 -9.40
CA ILE A 202 8.54 15.13 -8.97
C ILE A 202 7.62 16.31 -8.66
N GLN A 203 6.60 16.56 -9.51
CA GLN A 203 5.63 17.64 -9.30
C GLN A 203 4.80 17.42 -8.03
N ASP A 204 4.55 16.16 -7.65
CA ASP A 204 3.73 15.81 -6.49
C ASP A 204 4.50 15.89 -5.15
N CYS A 205 5.84 15.79 -5.21
CA CYS A 205 6.69 15.81 -4.02
C CYS A 205 6.62 17.12 -3.25
N GLU A 206 6.64 18.26 -3.95
CA GLU A 206 6.52 19.57 -3.28
C GLU A 206 5.22 19.65 -2.51
N TYR A 207 4.10 19.25 -3.11
CA TYR A 207 2.81 19.28 -2.46
C TYR A 207 2.77 18.38 -1.21
N ALA A 208 3.27 17.15 -1.30
CA ALA A 208 3.28 16.18 -0.20
C ALA A 208 4.11 16.67 1.00
N LEU A 209 5.29 17.23 0.74
CA LEU A 209 6.19 17.79 1.75
C LEU A 209 5.55 18.99 2.47
N HIS A 210 4.97 19.94 1.72
CA HIS A 210 4.32 21.11 2.32
C HIS A 210 3.06 20.74 3.12
N SER A 211 2.35 19.70 2.69
CA SER A 211 1.10 19.26 3.32
C SER A 211 1.32 18.30 4.50
N ASN A 212 2.57 17.92 4.81
CA ASN A 212 2.94 16.97 5.85
C ASN A 212 2.24 15.60 5.75
N LEU A 213 2.09 15.10 4.53
CA LEU A 213 1.45 13.81 4.24
C LEU A 213 2.50 12.69 4.26
N GLY A 214 2.84 12.18 5.44
CA GLY A 214 3.94 11.22 5.65
C GLY A 214 3.87 9.90 4.86
N ASP A 215 2.68 9.31 4.73
CA ASP A 215 2.34 8.16 3.88
C ASP A 215 2.63 8.48 2.42
N LEU A 216 2.14 9.61 1.93
CA LEU A 216 2.36 10.04 0.55
C LEU A 216 3.83 10.40 0.28
N VAL A 217 4.52 11.03 1.23
CA VAL A 217 5.98 11.26 1.16
C VAL A 217 6.72 9.93 1.05
N ALA A 218 6.33 8.93 1.84
CA ALA A 218 6.93 7.60 1.77
C ALA A 218 6.66 6.89 0.43
N GLU A 219 5.43 6.98 -0.10
CA GLU A 219 5.06 6.40 -1.40
C GLU A 219 5.81 7.07 -2.56
N LEU A 220 5.96 8.39 -2.54
CA LEU A 220 6.76 9.13 -3.54
C LEU A 220 8.25 8.78 -3.43
N TYR A 221 8.78 8.68 -2.21
CA TYR A 221 10.17 8.26 -1.99
C TYR A 221 10.42 6.82 -2.48
N TRP A 222 9.46 5.93 -2.25
CA TRP A 222 9.49 4.58 -2.79
C TRP A 222 9.54 4.60 -4.31
N GLY A 223 8.61 5.33 -4.95
CA GLY A 223 8.50 5.36 -6.40
C GLY A 223 9.70 5.97 -7.12
N LEU A 224 10.31 7.01 -6.55
CA LEU A 224 11.54 7.59 -7.08
C LEU A 224 12.74 6.64 -6.92
N ASN A 225 12.86 5.92 -5.79
CA ASN A 225 13.90 4.88 -5.63
C ASN A 225 13.73 3.75 -6.65
N TYR A 226 12.49 3.31 -6.87
CA TYR A 226 12.14 2.25 -7.81
C TYR A 226 12.64 2.58 -9.23
N PHE A 227 12.48 3.83 -9.66
CA PHE A 227 12.98 4.30 -10.96
C PHE A 227 14.45 4.73 -10.98
N ASN A 228 15.19 4.49 -9.90
CA ASN A 228 16.58 4.91 -9.73
C ASN A 228 16.80 6.42 -9.94
N TYR A 229 15.80 7.24 -9.58
CA TYR A 229 15.93 8.69 -9.65
C TYR A 229 16.81 9.22 -8.51
N ASP A 230 17.81 10.03 -8.84
CA ASP A 230 18.81 10.56 -7.90
C ASP A 230 18.93 12.09 -8.06
N GLY A 231 17.88 12.81 -7.66
CA GLY A 231 17.81 14.28 -7.73
C GLY A 231 17.45 14.95 -6.40
N GLU A 232 17.47 16.28 -6.36
CA GLU A 232 17.33 17.06 -5.11
C GLU A 232 16.07 16.73 -4.30
N VAL A 233 14.94 16.53 -4.98
CA VAL A 233 13.67 16.18 -4.34
C VAL A 233 13.73 14.82 -3.62
N MET A 234 14.55 13.89 -4.11
CA MET A 234 14.78 12.60 -3.48
C MET A 234 15.45 12.77 -2.11
N HIS A 235 16.43 13.67 -2.03
CA HIS A 235 17.09 14.01 -0.77
C HIS A 235 16.11 14.65 0.22
N ALA A 236 15.26 15.58 -0.25
CA ALA A 236 14.28 16.25 0.60
C ALA A 236 13.26 15.26 1.21
N LEU A 237 12.74 14.32 0.42
CA LEU A 237 11.86 13.25 0.91
C LEU A 237 12.59 12.34 1.92
N GLY A 238 13.84 11.97 1.63
CA GLY A 238 14.65 11.15 2.53
C GLY A 238 14.93 11.83 3.87
N GLU A 239 15.25 13.13 3.87
CA GLU A 239 15.42 13.94 5.08
C GLU A 239 14.14 14.00 5.90
N TYR A 240 12.97 14.19 5.25
CA TYR A 240 11.68 14.18 5.93
C TYR A 240 11.42 12.85 6.66
N ILE A 241 11.61 11.72 5.97
CA ILE A 241 11.51 10.38 6.57
C ILE A 241 12.51 10.23 7.72
N HIS A 242 13.73 10.75 7.56
CA HIS A 242 14.76 10.67 8.58
C HIS A 242 14.44 11.46 9.85
N GLN A 243 13.85 12.65 9.71
CA GLN A 243 13.47 13.50 10.84
C GLN A 243 12.26 12.96 11.60
N ALA A 244 11.36 12.25 10.91
CA ALA A 244 10.19 11.63 11.54
C ALA A 244 10.55 10.43 12.45
N TYR A 245 11.72 9.82 12.27
CA TYR A 245 12.11 8.64 13.03
C TYR A 245 12.42 8.94 14.50
N ASN A 246 11.80 8.18 15.41
CA ASN A 246 12.08 8.18 16.84
C ASN A 246 11.87 6.77 17.42
N ASN A 247 12.94 6.17 17.94
CA ASN A 247 12.92 4.90 18.69
C ASN A 247 12.13 3.75 18.03
N GLY A 248 12.39 3.48 16.75
CA GLY A 248 11.74 2.37 16.02
C GLY A 248 10.38 2.72 15.44
N VAL A 249 9.98 3.99 15.43
CA VAL A 249 8.69 4.47 14.92
C VAL A 249 8.90 5.75 14.12
N TRP A 250 8.14 5.93 13.04
CA TRP A 250 8.08 7.20 12.31
C TRP A 250 6.86 8.02 12.77
N ASN A 251 7.09 9.23 13.26
CA ASN A 251 6.06 10.06 13.89
C ASN A 251 5.66 11.18 12.94
N TYR A 252 4.61 10.91 12.17
CA TYR A 252 3.97 11.85 11.27
C TYR A 252 2.73 12.47 11.92
N PRO A 253 2.35 13.71 11.56
CA PRO A 253 1.25 14.43 12.19
C PRO A 253 -0.12 13.94 11.66
N TYR A 254 -0.59 12.81 12.19
CA TYR A 254 -1.91 12.25 11.86
C TYR A 254 -2.90 12.35 13.01
N ALA A 255 -4.17 12.62 12.67
CA ALA A 255 -5.29 12.61 13.62
C ALA A 255 -5.88 11.21 13.82
N GLN A 256 -5.73 10.32 12.84
CA GLN A 256 -6.34 8.99 12.84
C GLN A 256 -5.28 7.88 12.94
N GLU A 257 -5.55 6.88 13.76
CA GLU A 257 -4.64 5.73 13.98
C GLU A 257 -4.37 4.96 12.68
N ARG A 258 -5.39 4.77 11.83
CA ARG A 258 -5.23 4.09 10.53
C ARG A 258 -4.18 4.75 9.64
N GLN A 259 -4.27 6.07 9.49
CA GLN A 259 -3.33 6.84 8.67
C GLN A 259 -1.91 6.76 9.25
N TRP A 260 -1.80 6.80 10.58
CA TRP A 260 -0.53 6.60 11.24
C TRP A 260 0.05 5.20 10.97
N GLN A 261 -0.76 4.13 11.04
CA GLN A 261 -0.30 2.77 10.73
C GLN A 261 0.10 2.62 9.26
N HIS A 262 -0.74 3.09 8.33
CA HIS A 262 -0.46 3.07 6.90
C HIS A 262 0.86 3.77 6.58
N SER A 263 1.11 4.94 7.19
CA SER A 263 2.38 5.64 7.03
C SER A 263 3.59 4.86 7.54
N GLN A 264 3.45 4.02 8.58
CA GLN A 264 4.54 3.12 9.00
C GLN A 264 4.83 2.08 7.91
N TYR A 265 3.78 1.47 7.37
CA TYR A 265 3.88 0.45 6.33
C TYR A 265 4.55 1.02 5.07
N SER A 266 4.06 2.15 4.58
CA SER A 266 4.63 2.85 3.43
C SER A 266 6.09 3.23 3.66
N THR A 267 6.44 3.72 4.85
CA THR A 267 7.82 4.12 5.17
C THR A 267 8.78 2.94 5.21
N ILE A 268 8.38 1.82 5.80
CA ILE A 268 9.18 0.59 5.81
C ILE A 268 9.42 0.10 4.38
N ALA A 269 8.38 0.08 3.55
CA ALA A 269 8.52 -0.32 2.15
C ALA A 269 9.44 0.64 1.37
N ALA A 270 9.29 1.95 1.57
CA ALA A 270 10.11 3.00 0.97
C ALA A 270 11.62 2.83 1.26
N LEU A 271 11.96 2.56 2.52
CA LEU A 271 13.33 2.35 2.94
C LEU A 271 13.90 0.99 2.49
N LEU A 272 13.07 -0.05 2.38
CA LEU A 272 13.50 -1.35 1.83
C LEU A 272 13.82 -1.23 0.33
N GLU A 273 13.03 -0.48 -0.44
CA GLU A 273 13.32 -0.21 -1.85
C GLU A 273 14.61 0.59 -2.02
N HIS A 274 14.84 1.60 -1.17
CA HIS A 274 16.11 2.32 -1.15
C HIS A 274 17.31 1.38 -0.99
N LEU A 275 17.25 0.44 -0.02
CA LEU A 275 18.31 -0.54 0.17
C LEU A 275 18.46 -1.46 -1.06
N LYS A 276 17.35 -1.94 -1.60
CA LYS A 276 17.34 -2.82 -2.78
C LYS A 276 18.03 -2.16 -3.97
N THR A 277 17.66 -0.91 -4.29
CA THR A 277 18.21 -0.12 -5.39
C THR A 277 19.71 0.10 -5.26
N ARG A 278 20.19 0.50 -4.07
CA ARG A 278 21.63 0.77 -3.87
C ARG A 278 22.46 -0.51 -3.88
N CYS A 279 21.95 -1.63 -3.36
CA CYS A 279 22.63 -2.93 -3.45
C CYS A 279 22.72 -3.52 -4.87
N VAL A 280 21.94 -3.04 -5.85
CA VAL A 280 22.05 -3.47 -7.25
C VAL A 280 23.15 -2.72 -8.00
N LEU A 281 23.58 -1.55 -7.51
CA LEU A 281 24.63 -0.75 -8.13
C LEU A 281 26.05 -1.16 -7.69
N ASP A 282 26.16 -1.97 -6.63
CA ASP A 282 27.43 -2.45 -6.06
C ASP A 282 27.86 -3.86 -6.54
N GLY A 283 27.08 -4.51 -7.41
CA GLY A 283 27.33 -5.85 -7.96
C GLY A 283 27.50 -5.86 -9.47
#